data_AF-A0A936EUX8-F1
#
_entry.id   AF-A0A936EUX8-F1
#
_cell.length_a   1.000
_cell.length_b   1.000
_cell.length_c   1.000
_cell.angle_alpha   90.00
_cell.angle_beta   90.00
_cell.angle_gamma   90.00
#
_symmetry.space_group_name_H-M   'P 1'
#
loop_
_entity.id
_entity.type
_entity.pdbx_description
1 polymer ?
#
loop_
_entity_poly.entity_id
_entity_poly.type
_entity_poly.pdbx_seq_one_letter_code
_entity_poly.pdbx_strand_id
1 'polypeptide(L)' 'MNPTAAGEAPVDCPVGRQAPKRATVGMRGAVRRPKGNYRHGYVSAVDLSGLHVLWSHNDYRMTDRWYPVADVIFEKEDA' A
#
# COMPACT_ATOMS: atom_id res chain seq x y z
N MET A 1 17.20 38.15 -31.97
CA MET A 1 18.05 36.96 -31.72
C MET A 1 18.01 36.71 -30.21
N ASN A 2 17.47 35.64 -29.63
CA ASN A 2 16.84 34.39 -30.07
C ASN A 2 15.81 33.98 -28.98
N PRO A 3 14.64 33.42 -29.33
CA PRO A 3 13.65 32.91 -28.38
C PRO A 3 13.90 31.44 -27.96
N THR A 4 13.40 31.07 -26.79
CA THR A 4 13.01 29.71 -26.32
C THR A 4 14.06 28.62 -26.08
N ALA A 5 14.00 28.02 -24.88
CA ALA A 5 13.96 26.57 -24.65
C ALA A 5 13.33 26.36 -23.26
N ALA A 6 12.02 26.07 -23.12
CA ALA A 6 11.51 24.70 -23.05
C ALA A 6 12.57 23.73 -22.51
N GLY A 7 12.70 23.63 -21.19
CA GLY A 7 13.75 22.79 -20.60
C GLY A 7 13.82 22.70 -19.08
N GLU A 8 12.79 23.11 -18.32
CA GLU A 8 12.65 22.54 -16.97
C GLU A 8 12.23 21.08 -17.17
N ALA A 9 13.25 20.21 -17.17
CA ALA A 9 13.05 18.77 -17.17
C ALA A 9 12.03 18.44 -16.09
N PRO A 10 11.03 17.58 -16.38
CA PRO A 10 10.16 17.06 -15.33
C PRO A 10 11.08 16.52 -14.24
N VAL A 11 10.84 16.94 -13.00
CA VAL A 11 11.55 16.39 -11.84
C VAL A 11 11.32 14.89 -11.92
N ASP A 12 12.35 14.17 -12.34
CA ASP A 12 12.36 12.73 -12.50
C ASP A 12 12.27 12.16 -11.07
N CYS A 13 11.05 12.08 -10.54
CA CYS A 13 10.75 11.23 -9.40
C CYS A 13 11.35 9.88 -9.73
N PRO A 14 12.32 9.36 -8.95
CA PRO A 14 13.14 8.22 -9.38
C PRO A 14 12.25 7.08 -9.86
N VAL A 15 12.22 6.92 -11.19
CA VAL A 15 11.53 5.86 -11.92
C VAL A 15 12.29 4.59 -11.63
N GLY A 16 12.09 4.03 -10.45
CA GLY A 16 12.86 2.88 -9.99
C GLY A 16 12.38 2.23 -8.71
N ARG A 17 11.50 2.88 -7.93
CA ARG A 17 10.90 2.26 -6.74
C ARG A 17 9.42 2.56 -6.66
N GLN A 18 8.68 1.87 -7.51
CA GLN A 18 7.23 1.86 -7.47
C GLN A 18 6.80 1.21 -6.15
N ALA A 19 5.92 1.90 -5.42
CA ALA A 19 5.12 1.28 -4.37
C ALA A 19 4.55 -0.05 -4.92
N PRO A 20 4.48 -1.11 -4.11
CA PRO A 20 4.02 -2.43 -4.54
C PRO A 20 2.74 -2.30 -5.38
N LYS A 21 2.83 -2.51 -6.70
CA LYS A 21 1.71 -2.36 -7.65
C LYS A 21 0.44 -3.16 -7.29
N ARG A 22 0.57 -4.10 -6.34
CA ARG A 22 -0.48 -5.02 -5.91
C ARG A 22 -1.41 -4.44 -4.85
N ALA A 23 -1.09 -3.30 -4.25
CA ALA A 23 -1.84 -2.76 -3.13
C ALA A 23 -2.18 -1.29 -3.35
N THR A 24 -3.47 -0.97 -3.24
CA THR A 24 -3.98 0.40 -3.32
C THR A 24 -4.66 0.74 -2.00
N VAL A 25 -4.58 2.01 -1.58
CA VAL A 25 -5.36 2.50 -0.44
C VAL A 25 -6.86 2.21 -0.70
N GLY A 26 -7.55 1.69 0.31
CA GLY A 26 -8.93 1.24 0.23
C GLY A 26 -9.11 -0.24 -0.14
N MET A 27 -8.07 -0.92 -0.63
CA MET A 27 -8.17 -2.36 -0.91
C MET A 27 -8.37 -3.16 0.37
N ARG A 28 -9.24 -4.16 0.29
CA ARG A 28 -9.43 -5.14 1.35
C ARG A 28 -8.35 -6.21 1.27
N GLY A 29 -7.76 -6.52 2.41
CA GLY A 29 -6.72 -7.53 2.51
C GLY A 29 -6.80 -8.29 3.83
N ALA A 30 -6.19 -9.47 3.86
CA ALA A 30 -6.05 -10.31 5.02
C ALA A 30 -4.58 -10.39 5.42
N VAL A 31 -4.26 -9.98 6.64
CA VAL A 31 -2.90 -10.02 7.17
C VAL A 31 -2.65 -11.32 7.91
N ARG A 32 -1.56 -12.01 7.59
CA ARG A 32 -1.13 -13.22 8.30
C ARG A 32 -0.48 -12.87 9.64
N ARG A 33 -1.00 -13.42 10.74
CA ARG A 33 -0.41 -13.29 12.09
C ARG A 33 0.54 -14.46 12.38
N PRO A 34 1.52 -14.29 13.29
CA PRO A 34 2.46 -15.36 13.67
C PRO A 34 1.81 -16.67 14.14
N LYS A 35 0.59 -16.59 14.69
CA LYS A 35 -0.19 -17.76 15.15
C LYS A 35 -0.95 -18.48 14.03
N GLY A 36 -0.73 -18.14 12.75
CA GLY A 36 -1.43 -18.72 11.60
C GLY A 36 -2.85 -18.17 11.35
N ASN A 37 -3.32 -17.24 12.19
CA ASN A 37 -4.61 -16.59 12.00
C ASN A 37 -4.50 -15.45 10.98
N TYR A 38 -5.51 -15.30 10.14
CA TYR A 38 -5.66 -14.16 9.25
C TYR A 38 -6.60 -13.13 9.86
N ARG A 39 -6.30 -11.84 9.65
CA ARG A 39 -7.21 -10.75 10.00
C ARG A 39 -7.49 -9.90 8.79
N HIS A 40 -8.77 -9.78 8.46
CA HIS A 40 -9.23 -8.94 7.37
C HIS A 40 -9.20 -7.48 7.82
N GLY A 41 -8.71 -6.62 6.95
CA GLY A 41 -8.62 -5.19 7.14
C GLY A 41 -8.58 -4.46 5.79
N TYR A 42 -8.38 -3.16 5.86
CA TYR A 42 -8.26 -2.28 4.72
C TYR A 42 -6.90 -1.62 4.70
N VAL A 43 -6.32 -1.48 3.52
CA VAL A 43 -5.09 -0.72 3.33
C VAL A 43 -5.42 0.77 3.49
N SER A 44 -4.85 1.41 4.49
CA SER A 44 -5.03 2.85 4.76
C SER A 44 -3.90 3.71 4.17
N ALA A 45 -2.70 3.13 4.02
CA ALA A 45 -1.56 3.76 3.37
C ALA A 45 -0.63 2.70 2.76
N VAL A 46 0.15 3.10 1.75
CA VAL A 46 1.14 2.26 1.08
C VAL A 46 2.42 3.06 0.97
N ASP A 47 3.55 2.46 1.35
CA ASP A 47 4.87 3.06 1.18
C ASP A 47 5.89 2.03 0.68
N LEU A 48 7.17 2.40 0.70
CA LEU A 48 8.28 1.52 0.29
C LEU A 48 8.60 0.42 1.31
N SER A 49 8.20 0.60 2.57
CA SER A 49 8.45 -0.33 3.68
C SER A 49 7.36 -1.39 3.80
N GLY A 50 6.14 -1.09 3.34
CA GLY A 50 5.02 -2.00 3.32
C GLY A 50 3.66 -1.32 3.20
N LEU A 51 2.72 -1.85 3.96
CA LEU A 51 1.31 -1.49 3.91
C LEU A 51 0.82 -1.16 5.29
N HIS A 52 0.18 -0.01 5.43
CA HIS A 52 -0.50 0.34 6.65
C HIS A 52 -1.91 -0.24 6.60
N VAL A 53 -2.15 -1.32 7.34
CA VAL A 53 -3.45 -2.01 7.36
C VAL A 53 -4.21 -1.61 8.61
N LEU A 54 -5.48 -1.28 8.43
CA LEU A 54 -6.45 -1.00 9.49
C LEU A 54 -7.44 -2.16 9.57
N TRP A 55 -7.59 -2.78 10.73
CA TRP A 55 -8.60 -3.82 10.96
C TRP A 55 -9.32 -3.62 12.29
N SER A 56 -10.57 -4.08 12.36
CA SER A 56 -11.32 -4.10 13.60
C SER A 56 -11.15 -5.43 14.32
N HIS A 57 -11.26 -5.38 15.64
CA HIS A 57 -11.40 -6.52 16.51
C HIS A 57 -12.88 -6.76 16.85
N ASN A 58 -13.21 -7.97 17.34
CA ASN A 58 -14.56 -8.30 17.79
C ASN A 58 -15.07 -7.42 18.95
N ASP A 59 -14.16 -6.80 19.70
CA ASP A 59 -14.45 -5.85 20.78
C ASP A 59 -14.56 -4.39 20.27
N TYR A 60 -14.79 -4.20 18.96
CA TYR A 60 -14.89 -2.90 18.27
C TYR A 60 -13.62 -2.03 18.35
N ARG A 61 -12.51 -2.58 18.87
CA ARG A 61 -11.24 -1.86 18.86
C ARG A 61 -10.64 -1.89 17.47
N MET A 62 -10.25 -0.71 16.99
CA MET A 62 -9.48 -0.57 15.76
C MET A 62 -8.00 -0.79 16.07
N THR A 63 -7.30 -1.47 15.18
CA THR A 63 -5.85 -1.55 15.23
C THR A 63 -5.31 -1.27 13.85
N ASP A 64 -4.32 -0.39 13.82
CA ASP A 64 -3.57 0.00 12.65
C ASP A 64 -2.11 -0.40 12.84
N ARG A 65 -1.52 -1.00 11.80
CA ARG A 65 -0.11 -1.39 11.82
C ARG A 65 0.45 -1.54 10.43
N TRP A 66 1.74 -1.24 10.30
CA TRP A 66 2.53 -1.54 9.12
C TRP A 66 2.84 -3.03 9.02
N TYR A 67 2.61 -3.58 7.83
CA TYR A 67 2.96 -4.95 7.47
C TYR A 67 3.76 -4.99 6.16
N PRO A 68 4.72 -5.92 6.05
CA PRO A 68 5.33 -6.24 4.78
C PRO A 68 4.26 -6.66 3.77
N VAL A 69 4.42 -6.26 2.51
CA VAL A 69 3.49 -6.63 1.44
C VAL A 69 3.34 -8.13 1.30
N ALA A 70 4.41 -8.89 1.56
CA ALA A 70 4.41 -10.35 1.51
C ALA A 70 3.50 -11.01 2.57
N ASP A 71 3.21 -10.31 3.67
CA ASP A 71 2.37 -10.80 4.76
C ASP A 71 0.88 -10.46 4.58
N VAL A 72 0.56 -9.66 3.55
CA VAL A 72 -0.80 -9.23 3.23
C VAL A 72 -1.29 -9.96 1.98
N ILE A 73 -2.34 -10.75 2.16
CA ILE A 73 -3.06 -11.41 1.07
C ILE A 73 -4.19 -10.46 0.66
N PHE A 74 -4.13 -9.93 -0.55
CA PHE A 74 -5.22 -9.10 -1.07
C PHE A 74 -6.36 -10.00 -1.52
N GLU A 75 -7.58 -9.62 -1.16
CA GLU A 75 -8.74 -10.20 -1.83
C GLU A 75 -8.64 -9.75 -3.29
N LYS A 76 -8.54 -10.73 -4.20
CA LYS A 76 -8.49 -10.45 -5.63
C LYS A 76 -9.76 -9.66 -5.94
N GLU A 77 -9.60 -8.47 -6.51
CA GLU A 77 -10.69 -7.84 -7.25
C GLU A 77 -11.11 -8.88 -8.30
N ASP A 78 -12.31 -9.43 -8.15
CA ASP A 78 -12.90 -10.30 -9.17
C ASP A 78 -12.99 -9.45 -10.45
N ALA A 79 -12.59 -10.04 -11.57
CA ALA A 79 -12.34 -9.37 -12.84
C ALA A 79 -13.57 -8.66 -13.44
#